data_AF-A0A9D6STB5-F1
#
_entry.id   AF-A0A9D6STB5-F1
#
_cell.length_a   1.000
_cell.length_b   1.000
_cell.length_c   1.000
_cell.angle_alpha   90.00
_cell.angle_beta   90.00
_cell.angle_gamma   90.00
#
_symmetry.space_group_name_H-M   'P 1'
#
loop_
_entity.id
_entity.type
_entity.pdbx_description
1 polymer ?
#
loop_
_entity_poly.entity_id
_entity_poly.type
_entity_poly.pdbx_seq_one_letter_code
_entity_poly.pdbx_strand_id
1 'polypeptide(L)'
;VFIIALLVLITIDKLTHFYAPAREATSFMLTGHFSWIFWIFQIGFGAVIPLAILFNPRLNKQTGSLFLAGVSVVIGVFFERYYLVIPGAAYPMPFYPGEIQGMWGALGSFYIAPLEMLLSLGIVSLVALLFILGLKYLELLPATEKPQTAIATENPIAGSKQ
;
A
#
# COMPACT_ATOMS: atom_id res chain seq x y z
N VAL A 1 3.45 -11.09 -6.89
CA VAL A 1 2.73 -12.07 -6.03
C VAL A 1 1.95 -11.38 -4.92
N PHE A 2 2.61 -10.62 -4.03
CA PHE A 2 1.95 -9.96 -2.90
C PHE A 2 0.72 -9.11 -3.28
N ILE A 3 0.82 -8.26 -4.31
CA ILE A 3 -0.31 -7.43 -4.80
C ILE A 3 -1.52 -8.29 -5.22
N ILE A 4 -1.27 -9.42 -5.89
CA ILE A 4 -2.32 -10.34 -6.32
C ILE A 4 -2.99 -10.99 -5.11
N ALA A 5 -2.20 -11.42 -4.12
CA ALA A 5 -2.72 -11.97 -2.87
C ALA A 5 -3.61 -10.96 -2.13
N LEU A 6 -3.18 -9.70 -2.03
CA LEU A 6 -4.00 -8.63 -1.44
C LEU A 6 -5.31 -8.41 -2.21
N LEU A 7 -5.27 -8.37 -3.55
CA LEU A 7 -6.47 -8.22 -4.37
C LEU A 7 -7.46 -9.36 -4.12
N VAL A 8 -6.97 -10.60 -4.04
CA VAL A 8 -7.80 -11.78 -3.72
C VAL A 8 -8.42 -11.63 -2.33
N LEU A 9 -7.65 -11.24 -1.32
CA LEU A 9 -8.18 -11.03 0.04
C LEU A 9 -9.24 -9.92 0.08
N ILE A 10 -9.00 -8.79 -0.59
CA ILE A 10 -9.97 -7.68 -0.69
C ILE A 10 -11.26 -8.18 -1.37
N THR A 11 -11.13 -8.99 -2.41
CA THR A 11 -12.29 -9.54 -3.13
C THR A 11 -13.09 -10.47 -2.24
N ILE A 12 -12.44 -11.37 -1.51
CA ILE A 12 -13.08 -12.29 -0.56
C ILE A 12 -13.78 -11.50 0.56
N ASP A 13 -13.12 -10.48 1.10
CA ASP A 13 -13.69 -9.60 2.13
C ASP A 13 -14.99 -8.95 1.65
N LYS A 14 -14.98 -8.31 0.47
CA LYS A 14 -16.17 -7.65 -0.07
C LYS A 14 -17.26 -8.64 -0.47
N LEU A 15 -16.90 -9.80 -1.02
CA LEU A 15 -17.87 -10.82 -1.38
C LEU A 15 -18.56 -11.42 -0.14
N THR A 16 -17.80 -11.63 0.94
CA THR A 16 -18.33 -12.16 2.21
C THR A 16 -19.29 -11.17 2.86
N HIS A 17 -18.93 -9.88 2.92
CA HIS A 17 -19.82 -8.85 3.47
C HIS A 17 -21.01 -8.54 2.54
N PHE A 18 -20.88 -8.81 1.25
CA PHE A 18 -22.00 -8.73 0.30
C PHE A 18 -22.93 -9.95 0.38
N TYR A 19 -22.59 -10.99 1.14
CA TYR A 19 -23.51 -12.10 1.41
C TYR A 19 -24.53 -11.70 2.49
N ALA A 20 -25.73 -12.28 2.45
CA ALA A 20 -26.83 -11.96 3.38
C ALA A 20 -26.45 -12.28 4.85
N PRO A 21 -27.00 -11.58 5.86
CA PRO A 21 -28.18 -10.69 5.84
C PRO A 21 -27.91 -9.18 5.79
N ALA A 22 -26.70 -8.70 6.09
CA ALA A 22 -26.40 -7.27 6.23
C ALA A 22 -25.57 -6.72 5.05
N ARG A 23 -26.22 -6.43 3.93
CA ARG A 23 -25.58 -5.99 2.67
C ARG A 23 -25.44 -4.48 2.53
N GLU A 24 -26.26 -3.73 3.27
CA GLU A 24 -26.45 -2.30 3.09
C GLU A 24 -25.14 -1.52 3.34
N ALA A 25 -24.39 -1.88 4.40
CA ALA A 25 -23.10 -1.28 4.70
C ALA A 25 -22.09 -1.47 3.55
N THR A 26 -22.01 -2.68 3.00
CA THR A 26 -21.09 -2.97 1.87
C THR A 26 -21.51 -2.25 0.61
N SER A 27 -22.81 -2.19 0.30
CA SER A 27 -23.30 -1.40 -0.83
C SER A 27 -23.01 0.10 -0.65
N PHE A 28 -23.18 0.64 0.56
CA PHE A 28 -22.83 2.03 0.85
C PHE A 28 -21.33 2.30 0.63
N MET A 29 -20.45 1.38 1.04
CA MET A 29 -19.01 1.55 0.84
C MET A 29 -18.59 1.39 -0.64
N LEU A 30 -19.25 0.53 -1.43
CA LEU A 30 -18.89 0.24 -2.82
C LEU A 30 -19.52 1.18 -3.86
N THR A 31 -20.72 1.71 -3.59
CA THR A 31 -21.48 2.57 -4.52
C THR A 31 -21.92 3.89 -3.91
N GLY A 32 -21.72 4.11 -2.61
CA GLY A 32 -22.06 5.37 -1.95
C GLY A 32 -21.05 6.48 -2.16
N HIS A 33 -21.13 7.53 -1.34
CA HIS A 33 -20.37 8.76 -1.48
C HIS A 33 -18.83 8.56 -1.48
N PHE A 34 -18.34 7.57 -0.73
CA PHE A 34 -16.90 7.30 -0.61
C PHE A 34 -16.38 6.20 -1.54
N SER A 35 -17.23 5.68 -2.44
CA SER A 35 -16.87 4.60 -3.38
C SER A 35 -15.68 4.93 -4.28
N TRP A 36 -15.51 6.19 -4.64
CA TRP A 36 -14.40 6.64 -5.47
C TRP A 36 -13.02 6.32 -4.85
N ILE A 37 -12.91 6.31 -3.53
CA ILE A 37 -11.66 5.96 -2.82
C ILE A 37 -11.30 4.49 -3.07
N PHE A 38 -12.29 3.61 -3.04
CA PHE A 38 -12.12 2.20 -3.33
C PHE A 38 -11.73 1.96 -4.79
N TRP A 39 -12.49 2.52 -5.74
CA TRP A 39 -12.25 2.27 -7.16
C TRP A 39 -10.97 2.92 -7.69
N ILE A 40 -10.73 4.18 -7.33
CA ILE A 40 -9.61 4.95 -7.87
C ILE A 40 -8.32 4.63 -7.10
N PHE A 41 -8.33 4.76 -5.77
CA PHE A 41 -7.09 4.63 -5.01
C PHE A 41 -6.77 3.19 -4.63
N GLN A 42 -7.72 2.46 -4.06
CA GLN A 42 -7.43 1.09 -3.63
C GLN A 42 -7.24 0.15 -4.83
N ILE A 43 -8.19 0.12 -5.77
CA ILE A 43 -8.08 -0.73 -6.96
C ILE A 43 -7.10 -0.12 -7.97
N GLY A 44 -7.29 1.15 -8.35
CA GLY A 44 -6.44 1.80 -9.35
C GLY A 44 -4.96 1.88 -8.92
N PHE A 45 -4.66 2.65 -7.86
CA PHE A 45 -3.28 2.85 -7.40
C PHE A 45 -2.69 1.66 -6.65
N GLY A 46 -3.50 0.94 -5.86
CA GLY A 46 -3.02 -0.20 -5.07
C GLY A 46 -2.78 -1.47 -5.88
N ALA A 47 -3.56 -1.69 -6.95
CA ALA A 47 -3.47 -2.93 -7.74
C ALA A 47 -3.20 -2.69 -9.24
N VAL A 48 -4.04 -1.93 -9.93
CA VAL A 48 -4.03 -1.85 -11.40
C VAL A 48 -2.75 -1.22 -11.93
N ILE A 49 -2.38 -0.02 -11.44
CA ILE A 49 -1.17 0.69 -11.87
C ILE A 49 0.11 -0.14 -11.62
N PRO A 50 0.36 -0.67 -10.41
CA PRO A 50 1.58 -1.42 -10.15
C PRO A 50 1.60 -2.76 -10.90
N LEU A 51 0.46 -3.45 -11.06
CA LEU A 51 0.40 -4.67 -11.88
C LEU A 51 0.66 -4.35 -13.36
N ALA A 52 0.09 -3.27 -13.90
CA ALA A 52 0.30 -2.86 -15.29
C ALA A 52 1.79 -2.56 -15.59
N ILE A 53 2.48 -1.90 -14.65
CA ILE A 53 3.92 -1.63 -14.76
C ILE A 53 4.73 -2.94 -14.70
N LEU A 54 4.39 -3.83 -13.76
CA LEU A 54 5.17 -5.04 -13.51
C LEU A 54 5.00 -6.10 -14.60
N PHE A 55 3.79 -6.21 -15.18
CA PHE A 55 3.50 -7.13 -16.29
C PHE A 55 4.02 -6.63 -17.63
N ASN A 56 4.31 -5.34 -17.78
CA ASN A 56 4.88 -4.81 -19.02
C ASN A 56 6.42 -4.97 -19.02
N PRO A 57 6.99 -5.87 -19.85
CA PRO A 57 8.43 -6.19 -19.84
C PRO A 57 9.33 -5.02 -20.25
N ARG A 58 8.77 -3.97 -20.88
CA ARG A 58 9.51 -2.74 -21.21
C ARG A 58 9.62 -1.78 -20.02
N LEU A 59 8.57 -1.70 -19.20
CA LEU A 59 8.51 -0.79 -18.06
C LEU A 59 9.23 -1.36 -16.83
N ASN A 60 9.15 -2.67 -16.61
CA ASN A 60 9.83 -3.35 -15.51
C ASN A 60 11.37 -3.22 -15.57
N LYS A 61 11.94 -2.97 -16.76
CA LYS A 61 13.40 -2.76 -16.92
C LYS A 61 13.87 -1.34 -16.57
N GLN A 62 12.96 -0.38 -16.44
CA GLN A 62 13.32 1.00 -16.12
C GLN A 62 13.19 1.26 -14.63
N THR A 63 14.30 1.66 -13.99
CA THR A 63 14.34 1.99 -12.55
C THR A 63 13.30 3.05 -12.16
N GLY A 64 13.08 4.05 -13.02
CA GLY A 64 12.08 5.09 -12.78
C GLY A 64 10.64 4.55 -12.76
N SER A 65 10.30 3.62 -13.65
CA SER A 65 8.97 3.01 -13.66
C SER A 65 8.75 2.11 -12.45
N LEU A 66 9.80 1.40 -12.00
CA LEU A 66 9.71 0.57 -10.80
C LEU A 66 9.54 1.42 -9.54
N PHE A 67 10.24 2.56 -9.45
CA PHE A 67 10.03 3.54 -8.39
C PHE A 67 8.59 4.06 -8.37
N LEU A 68 8.04 4.44 -9.53
CA LEU A 68 6.65 4.88 -9.65
C LEU A 68 5.65 3.79 -9.23
N ALA A 69 5.92 2.52 -9.57
CA ALA A 69 5.09 1.41 -9.11
C ALA A 69 5.12 1.28 -7.58
N GLY A 70 6.30 1.41 -6.95
CA GLY A 70 6.43 1.39 -5.49
C GLY A 70 5.65 2.53 -4.81
N VAL A 71 5.82 3.76 -5.30
CA VAL A 71 5.08 4.92 -4.78
C VAL A 71 3.57 4.74 -4.95
N SER A 72 3.11 4.24 -6.10
CA SER A 72 1.70 3.95 -6.34
C SER A 72 1.13 2.97 -5.31
N VAL A 73 1.86 1.89 -5.00
CA VAL A 73 1.44 0.92 -3.98
C VAL A 73 1.34 1.57 -2.60
N VAL A 74 2.32 2.38 -2.21
CA VAL A 74 2.30 3.08 -0.91
C VAL A 74 1.07 3.98 -0.79
N ILE A 75 0.76 4.73 -1.85
CA ILE A 75 -0.45 5.57 -1.93
C ILE A 75 -1.71 4.68 -1.82
N GLY A 76 -1.77 3.59 -2.57
CA GLY A 76 -2.89 2.65 -2.53
C GLY A 76 -3.15 2.07 -1.14
N VAL A 77 -2.10 1.65 -0.43
CA VAL A 77 -2.19 1.11 0.94
C VAL A 77 -2.63 2.18 1.95
N PHE A 78 -2.15 3.43 1.79
CA PHE A 78 -2.61 4.53 2.63
C PHE A 78 -4.12 4.76 2.46
N PHE A 79 -4.60 4.82 1.22
CA PHE A 79 -6.02 5.01 0.94
C PHE A 79 -6.87 3.79 1.29
N GLU A 80 -6.33 2.58 1.25
CA GLU A 80 -7.01 1.38 1.78
C GLU A 80 -7.30 1.55 3.29
N ARG A 81 -6.31 2.01 4.06
CA ARG A 81 -6.51 2.29 5.50
C ARG A 81 -7.50 3.42 5.71
N TYR A 82 -7.42 4.48 4.90
CA TYR A 82 -8.37 5.57 4.93
C TYR A 82 -9.81 5.10 4.63
N TYR A 83 -9.99 4.24 3.63
CA TYR A 83 -11.27 3.68 3.23
C TYR A 83 -11.87 2.75 4.29
N LEU A 84 -11.06 2.04 5.05
CA LEU A 84 -11.54 1.23 6.18
C LEU A 84 -12.04 2.11 7.33
N VAL A 85 -11.31 3.18 7.67
CA VAL A 85 -11.62 4.00 8.84
C VAL A 85 -12.77 4.96 8.59
N ILE A 86 -12.70 5.77 7.52
CA ILE A 86 -13.62 6.89 7.32
C ILE A 86 -15.01 6.42 6.89
N PRO A 87 -15.18 5.70 5.75
CA PRO A 87 -16.45 5.07 5.40
C PRO A 87 -16.98 4.10 6.45
N GLY A 88 -16.08 3.35 7.12
CA GLY A 88 -16.46 2.41 8.17
C GLY A 88 -17.08 3.09 9.39
N ALA A 89 -16.58 4.27 9.78
CA ALA A 89 -17.14 5.08 10.85
C ALA A 89 -18.31 5.96 10.40
N ALA A 90 -18.41 6.27 9.11
CA ALA A 90 -19.47 7.14 8.57
C ALA A 90 -20.82 6.42 8.43
N TYR A 91 -20.82 5.09 8.26
CA TYR A 91 -22.06 4.31 8.17
C TYR A 91 -22.76 4.25 9.53
N PRO A 92 -24.04 4.69 9.63
CA PRO A 92 -24.74 4.76 10.90
C PRO A 92 -24.97 3.35 11.46
N MET A 93 -24.47 3.12 12.67
CA MET A 93 -24.69 1.86 13.37
C MET A 93 -26.08 1.84 14.00
N PRO A 94 -26.86 0.75 13.84
CA PRO A 94 -28.16 0.60 14.48
C PRO A 94 -27.97 0.28 15.97
N PHE A 95 -27.64 1.29 16.78
CA PHE A 95 -27.48 1.13 18.22
C PHE A 95 -28.80 0.87 18.95
N TYR A 96 -29.94 1.23 18.34
CA TYR A 96 -31.28 1.06 18.89
C TYR A 96 -32.24 0.52 17.83
N PRO A 97 -33.26 -0.27 18.21
CA PRO A 97 -34.34 -0.64 17.31
C PRO A 97 -35.16 0.61 16.93
N GLY A 98 -35.16 0.99 15.65
CA GLY A 98 -35.91 2.14 15.12
C GLY A 98 -35.03 3.11 14.31
N GLU A 99 -35.65 4.08 13.64
CA GLU A 99 -34.92 5.17 12.97
C GLU A 99 -34.44 6.19 14.00
N ILE A 100 -33.12 6.27 14.21
CA ILE A 100 -32.53 7.31 15.04
C ILE A 100 -32.58 8.62 14.24
N GLN A 101 -33.50 9.51 14.59
CA GLN A 101 -33.59 10.85 13.98
C GLN A 101 -32.65 11.84 14.69
N GLY A 102 -32.05 12.77 13.93
CA GLY A 102 -31.18 13.82 14.47
C GLY A 102 -29.68 13.56 14.25
N MET A 103 -28.82 14.26 14.99
CA MET A 103 -27.35 14.25 14.83
C MET A 103 -26.73 12.83 14.90
N TRP A 104 -27.37 11.92 15.62
CA TRP A 104 -26.93 10.54 15.84
C TRP A 104 -27.32 9.56 14.74
N GLY A 105 -28.20 9.97 13.82
CA GLY A 105 -28.58 9.18 12.62
C GLY A 105 -28.08 9.78 11.31
N ALA A 106 -27.36 10.90 11.37
CA ALA A 106 -26.75 11.52 10.20
C ALA A 106 -25.50 10.73 9.76
N LEU A 107 -25.21 10.74 8.46
CA LEU A 107 -23.95 10.22 7.93
C LEU A 107 -22.78 10.97 8.56
N GLY A 108 -21.82 10.23 9.12
CA GLY A 108 -20.63 10.84 9.73
C GLY A 108 -19.83 11.62 8.69
N SER A 109 -19.66 12.92 8.92
CA SER A 109 -18.80 13.79 8.12
C SER A 109 -17.44 13.96 8.80
N PHE A 110 -16.38 13.63 8.06
CA PHE A 110 -15.01 13.82 8.52
C PHE A 110 -14.39 15.03 7.83
N TYR A 111 -13.96 16.01 8.62
CA TYR A 111 -13.28 17.20 8.15
C TYR A 111 -11.80 17.08 8.51
N ILE A 112 -10.93 17.31 7.54
CA ILE A 112 -9.49 17.30 7.76
C ILE A 112 -9.10 18.62 8.43
N ALA A 113 -8.74 18.58 9.71
CA ALA A 113 -8.29 19.76 10.42
C ALA A 113 -6.81 20.06 10.10
N PRO A 114 -6.40 21.35 10.03
CA PRO A 114 -5.00 21.71 9.82
C PRO A 114 -4.04 21.10 10.85
N LEU A 115 -4.51 20.94 12.10
CA LEU A 115 -3.72 20.35 13.17
C LEU A 115 -3.48 18.85 12.96
N GLU A 116 -4.43 18.13 12.36
CA GLU A 116 -4.28 16.71 12.00
C GLU A 116 -3.25 16.53 10.88
N MET A 117 -3.21 17.47 9.93
CA MET A 117 -2.19 17.50 8.89
C MET A 117 -0.79 17.74 9.49
N LEU A 118 -0.68 18.66 10.47
CA LEU A 118 0.57 18.91 11.17
C LEU A 118 1.04 17.69 11.98
N LEU A 119 0.12 17.01 12.67
CA LEU A 119 0.40 15.77 13.39
C LEU A 119 0.87 14.66 12.44
N SER A 120 0.19 14.50 11.30
CA SER A 120 0.56 13.51 10.28
C SER A 120 1.97 13.77 9.74
N LEU A 121 2.30 15.04 9.46
CA LEU A 121 3.63 15.45 9.03
C LEU A 121 4.69 15.19 10.13
N GLY A 122 4.33 15.44 11.39
CA GLY A 122 5.17 15.15 12.55
C GLY A 122 5.55 13.67 12.64
N ILE A 123 4.60 12.76 12.40
CA ILE A 123 4.84 11.31 12.41
C ILE A 123 5.81 10.93 11.28
N VAL A 124 5.59 11.44 10.05
CA VAL A 124 6.48 11.16 8.90
C VAL A 124 7.90 11.68 9.17
N SER A 125 8.01 12.89 9.72
CA SER A 125 9.30 13.51 10.08
C SER A 125 10.03 12.70 11.16
N LEU A 126 9.31 12.23 12.19
CA LEU A 126 9.88 11.41 13.25
C LEU A 126 10.42 10.07 12.70
N VAL A 127 9.67 9.39 11.82
CA VAL A 127 10.11 8.15 11.19
C VAL A 127 11.37 8.39 10.33
N ALA A 128 11.39 9.47 9.54
CA ALA A 128 12.54 9.83 8.74
C ALA A 128 13.77 10.15 9.60
N LEU A 129 13.59 10.88 10.70
CA LEU A 129 14.65 11.17 11.66
C LEU A 129 15.21 9.89 12.27
N LEU A 130 14.35 8.98 12.75
CA LEU A 130 14.78 7.69 13.30
C LEU A 130 15.52 6.84 12.27
N PHE A 131 15.09 6.86 11.01
CA PHE A 131 15.79 6.17 9.92
C PHE A 131 17.20 6.73 9.70
N ILE A 132 17.36 8.06 9.65
CA ILE A 132 18.68 8.71 9.50
C ILE A 132 19.58 8.44 10.72
N LEU A 133 19.04 8.53 11.93
CA LEU A 133 19.79 8.21 13.14
C LEU A 133 20.20 6.73 13.15
N GLY A 134 19.32 5.83 12.71
CA GLY A 134 19.63 4.41 12.54
C GLY A 134 20.80 4.19 11.59
N LEU A 135 20.82 4.84 10.42
CA LEU A 135 21.94 4.76 9.48
C LEU A 135 23.24 5.37 10.03
N LYS A 136 23.14 6.40 10.88
CA LYS A 136 24.30 7.05 11.48
C LYS A 136 24.93 6.24 12.60
N TYR A 137 24.12 5.56 13.42
CA TYR A 137 24.57 4.90 14.65
C TYR A 137 24.66 3.37 14.54
N LEU A 138 23.96 2.73 13.60
CA LEU A 138 24.09 1.29 13.33
C LEU A 138 24.80 1.07 11.98
N GLU A 139 25.68 0.08 11.93
CA GLU A 139 26.30 -0.42 10.70
C GLU A 139 25.31 -1.28 9.91
N LEU A 140 24.29 -0.64 9.32
CA LEU A 140 23.24 -1.30 8.53
C LEU A 140 23.60 -1.43 7.04
N LEU A 141 24.66 -0.75 6.59
CA LEU A 141 25.10 -0.82 5.20
C LEU A 141 25.80 -2.16 4.98
N PRO A 142 25.49 -2.88 3.88
CA PRO A 142 26.21 -4.10 3.55
C PRO A 142 27.70 -3.77 3.42
N ALA A 143 28.54 -4.55 4.10
CA ALA A 143 29.98 -4.44 3.94
C ALA A 143 30.28 -4.57 2.44
N THR A 144 30.98 -3.58 1.89
CA THR A 144 31.40 -3.60 0.49
C THR A 144 32.20 -4.87 0.26
N GLU A 145 31.58 -5.90 -0.32
CA GLU A 145 32.30 -7.03 -0.87
C GLU A 145 33.17 -6.46 -1.98
N LYS A 146 34.45 -6.26 -1.68
CA LYS A 146 35.46 -6.04 -2.71
C LYS A 146 35.28 -7.18 -3.70
N PRO A 147 35.11 -6.93 -5.01
CA PRO A 147 35.04 -8.00 -5.98
C PRO A 147 36.29 -8.85 -5.77
N GLN A 148 36.12 -10.04 -5.22
CA GLN A 148 37.18 -11.01 -5.11
C GLN A 148 37.62 -11.23 -6.54
N THR A 149 38.79 -10.66 -6.82
CA THR A 149 39.52 -10.83 -8.05
C THR A 149 39.42 -12.30 -8.39
N ALA A 150 38.79 -12.63 -9.52
CA ALA A 150 38.83 -13.95 -10.11
C ALA A 150 40.28 -14.23 -10.54
N ILE A 151 41.16 -14.43 -9.55
CA ILE A 151 42.51 -14.95 -9.68
C ILE A 151 42.39 -16.39 -9.22
N ALA A 152 41.98 -17.29 -10.11
CA ALA A 152 42.33 -18.71 -10.08
C ALA A 152 41.63 -19.49 -11.20
N THR A 153 41.89 -19.15 -12.47
CA THR A 153 42.02 -20.15 -13.56
C THR A 153 42.84 -19.54 -14.69
N GLU A 154 44.04 -19.09 -14.37
CA GLU A 154 45.12 -19.09 -15.35
C GLU A 154 46.31 -19.73 -14.64
N ASN A 155 46.52 -21.02 -14.86
CA ASN A 155 47.83 -21.62 -14.63
C ASN A 155 48.36 -22.12 -15.97
N PRO A 156 49.47 -21.55 -16.46
CA PRO A 156 50.14 -22.00 -17.65
C PRO A 156 50.96 -23.24 -17.33
N ILE A 157 50.69 -24.35 -18.02
CA ILE A 157 51.70 -25.41 -18.20
C ILE A 157 51.89 -25.58 -19.69
N ALA A 158 52.88 -24.85 -20.19
CA ALA A 158 53.58 -25.21 -21.41
C ALA A 158 54.35 -26.52 -21.19
N GLY A 159 54.32 -27.40 -22.19
CA GLY A 159 55.41 -28.35 -22.45
C GLY A 159 55.04 -29.84 -22.41
N SER A 160 54.78 -30.43 -23.57
CA SER A 160 55.75 -31.34 -24.20
C SER A 160 55.20 -31.91 -25.51
N LYS A 161 56.10 -31.95 -26.50
CA LYS A 161 55.96 -32.65 -27.77
C LYS A 161 55.48 -34.09 -27.55
N GLN A 162 54.55 -34.57 -28.38
CA GLN A 162 54.75 -35.64 -29.38
C GLN A 162 53.54 -35.67 -30.32
#